data_AF-A0A3P7YR77-F1
#
_entry.id   AF-A0A3P7YR77-F1
#
_cell.length_a   1.000
_cell.length_b   1.000
_cell.length_c   1.000
_cell.angle_alpha   90.00
_cell.angle_beta   90.00
_cell.angle_gamma   90.00
#
_symmetry.space_group_name_H-M   'P 1'
#
loop_
_entity.id
_entity.type
_entity.pdbx_description
1 polymer ?
#
loop_
_entity_poly.entity_id
_entity_poly.type
_entity_poly.pdbx_seq_one_letter_code
_entity_poly.pdbx_strand_id
1 'polypeptide(L)'
;MDIASYFRLASTWLALGIIFAILLVIILLILIFLRKRIRVAIAILNEASKAVSTMTSVLFWPILPFILELIVIAQVLFVAISLRTISDPVGTKIMNDDPTVTPGFGDKARNDIREIFQLIPCDPLQNNSAGKACRFLYYGDRKYTIYLQFFNLFMFFWLINFVKSLTQMTLAGTFAEYYFSSHNQKSASKCPLLTSLFRSTFYHTGSLAFGSFLIALLQWLRVTLEYISAKLKKANNPVTNFLLKCLSCCFWLLEKFLRFLNRNAFIMIAIYGQSFCSASRSALSLLARNVVRLFVVDKVTDFILFIGKLVVVSIVGGMAYVYLEGILFKGNDFLIDAFTSNLHYAFVPLGIIILASYLVASLFASVFEMGVDTIFLCFLEDLEKNDGSAERPYYMSKNLMNILGKRNAQLSQVKQAI
;
A
#
# COMPACT_ATOMS: atom_id res chain seq x y z
N MET A 1 -20.92 29.56 14.31
CA MET A 1 -20.22 29.40 15.61
C MET A 1 -18.77 29.79 15.38
N ASP A 2 -18.37 31.00 15.77
CA ASP A 2 -17.00 31.48 15.58
C ASP A 2 -16.05 30.84 16.57
N ILE A 3 -15.29 29.85 16.11
CA ILE A 3 -14.24 29.14 16.87
C ILE A 3 -13.23 30.13 17.48
N ALA A 4 -12.99 31.27 16.83
CA ALA A 4 -12.09 32.32 17.31
C ALA A 4 -12.53 32.99 18.62
N SER A 5 -13.84 32.99 18.93
CA SER A 5 -14.35 33.55 20.19
C SER A 5 -14.03 32.65 21.39
N TYR A 6 -14.02 31.33 21.21
CA TYR A 6 -13.66 30.36 22.25
C TYR A 6 -12.19 30.47 22.64
N PHE A 7 -11.28 30.70 21.70
CA PHE A 7 -9.84 30.83 22.01
C PHE A 7 -9.45 32.13 22.73
N ARG A 8 -10.37 33.11 22.86
CA ARG A 8 -10.11 34.36 23.63
C ARG A 8 -10.51 34.26 25.10
N LEU A 9 -11.27 33.23 25.50
CA LEU A 9 -11.72 33.05 26.88
C LEU A 9 -10.64 32.36 27.73
N ALA A 10 -10.26 32.95 28.86
CA ALA A 10 -9.30 32.32 29.79
C ALA A 10 -9.79 30.95 30.32
N SER A 11 -11.11 30.74 30.40
CA SER A 11 -11.72 29.48 30.82
C SER A 11 -11.52 28.34 29.83
N THR A 12 -11.41 28.59 28.52
CA THR A 12 -11.15 27.54 27.53
C THR A 12 -9.70 27.06 27.60
N TRP A 13 -8.75 27.97 27.82
CA TRP A 13 -7.35 27.63 28.06
C TRP A 13 -7.16 26.84 29.37
N LEU A 14 -7.88 27.21 30.43
CA LEU A 14 -7.88 26.46 31.68
C LEU A 14 -8.47 25.05 31.50
N ALA A 15 -9.60 24.92 30.80
CA ALA A 15 -10.19 23.62 30.50
C ALA A 15 -9.27 22.74 29.63
N LEU A 16 -8.66 23.30 28.58
CA LEU A 16 -7.67 22.61 27.76
C LEU A 16 -6.45 22.19 28.59
N GLY A 17 -5.94 23.07 29.45
CA GLY A 17 -4.82 22.77 30.34
C GLY A 17 -5.11 21.60 31.28
N ILE A 18 -6.30 21.55 31.88
CA ILE A 18 -6.73 20.43 32.73
C ILE A 18 -6.82 19.13 31.90
N ILE A 19 -7.43 19.17 30.71
CA ILE A 19 -7.52 18.01 29.81
C ILE A 19 -6.12 17.50 29.45
N PHE A 20 -5.20 18.39 29.08
CA PHE A 20 -3.82 18.02 28.76
C PHE A 20 -3.08 17.45 29.96
N ALA A 21 -3.27 18.00 31.16
CA ALA A 21 -2.67 17.47 32.39
C ALA A 21 -3.17 16.06 32.72
N ILE A 22 -4.49 15.83 32.64
CA ILE A 22 -5.07 14.49 32.84
C ILE A 22 -4.55 13.51 31.80
N LEU A 23 -4.54 13.91 30.53
CA LEU A 23 -4.05 13.07 29.43
C LEU A 23 -2.55 12.75 29.59
N LEU A 24 -1.74 13.72 30.04
CA LEU A 24 -0.33 13.51 30.37
C LEU A 24 -0.16 12.48 31.49
N VAL A 25 -0.94 12.59 32.58
CA VAL A 25 -0.89 11.64 33.70
C VAL A 25 -1.27 10.24 33.22
N ILE A 26 -2.32 10.09 32.41
CA ILE A 26 -2.72 8.80 31.83
C ILE A 26 -1.61 8.22 30.97
N ILE A 27 -1.01 9.01 30.08
CA ILE A 27 0.11 8.57 29.23
C ILE A 27 1.30 8.12 30.10
N LEU A 28 1.66 8.89 31.13
CA LEU A 28 2.75 8.55 32.04
C LEU A 28 2.48 7.23 32.76
N LEU A 29 1.26 7.02 33.26
CA LEU A 29 0.88 5.75 33.89
C LEU A 29 0.97 4.57 32.92
N ILE A 30 0.51 4.75 31.68
CA ILE A 30 0.63 3.74 30.61
C ILE A 30 2.10 3.42 30.33
N LEU A 31 2.96 4.44 30.20
CA LEU A 31 4.39 4.25 29.95
C LEU A 31 5.09 3.53 31.10
N ILE A 32 4.74 3.85 32.35
CA ILE A 32 5.27 3.18 33.54
C ILE A 32 4.86 1.70 33.54
N PHE A 33 3.57 1.41 33.32
CA PHE A 33 3.05 0.05 33.29
C PHE A 33 3.66 -0.78 32.16
N LEU A 34 3.83 -0.20 30.98
CA LEU A 34 4.39 -0.85 29.81
C LEU A 34 5.92 -0.85 29.76
N ARG A 35 6.62 -0.26 30.75
CA ARG A 35 8.09 -0.12 30.77
C ARG A 35 8.84 -1.41 30.46
N LYS A 36 8.43 -2.53 31.05
CA LYS A 36 9.05 -3.85 30.80
C LYS A 36 8.86 -4.30 29.35
N ARG A 37 7.69 -4.05 28.77
CA ARG A 37 7.37 -4.40 27.37
C ARG A 37 8.08 -3.46 26.40
N ILE A 38 8.17 -2.17 26.72
CA ILE A 38 8.90 -1.16 25.93
C ILE A 38 10.38 -1.52 25.85
N ARG A 39 10.99 -1.99 26.95
CA ARG A 39 12.39 -2.45 26.93
C ARG A 39 12.61 -3.61 25.94
N VAL A 40 11.68 -4.56 25.88
CA VAL A 40 11.71 -5.67 24.90
C VAL A 40 11.54 -5.12 23.47
N ALA A 41 10.60 -4.20 23.27
CA ALA A 41 10.40 -3.56 21.96
C ALA A 41 11.67 -2.85 21.48
N ILE A 42 12.29 -2.00 22.32
CA ILE A 42 13.55 -1.31 21.99
C ILE A 42 14.66 -2.32 21.63
N ALA A 43 14.74 -3.44 22.34
CA ALA A 43 15.72 -4.47 22.03
C ALA A 43 15.45 -5.13 20.66
N ILE A 44 14.19 -5.40 20.31
CA ILE A 44 13.80 -5.90 18.98
C ILE A 44 14.14 -4.88 17.90
N LEU A 45 13.83 -3.60 18.10
CA LEU A 45 14.18 -2.53 17.15
C LEU A 45 15.69 -2.42 16.95
N ASN A 46 16.49 -2.57 18.01
CA ASN A 46 17.94 -2.59 17.91
C ASN A 46 18.43 -3.79 17.08
N GLU A 47 17.84 -4.97 17.25
CA GLU A 47 18.18 -6.13 16.41
C GLU A 47 17.73 -5.94 14.95
N ALA A 48 16.57 -5.33 14.71
CA ALA A 48 16.14 -4.96 13.37
C ALA A 48 17.08 -3.95 12.70
N SER A 49 17.54 -2.94 13.44
CA SER A 49 18.54 -1.99 12.95
C SER A 49 19.86 -2.69 12.59
N LYS A 50 20.32 -3.64 13.41
CA LYS A 50 21.52 -4.43 13.10
C LYS A 50 21.32 -5.28 11.86
N ALA A 51 20.16 -5.93 11.74
CA ALA A 51 19.81 -6.74 10.57
C ALA A 51 19.85 -5.91 9.28
N VAL A 52 19.21 -4.74 9.27
CA VAL A 52 19.22 -3.81 8.13
C VAL A 52 20.64 -3.34 7.81
N SER A 53 21.46 -3.03 8.82
CA SER A 53 22.85 -2.60 8.61
C SER A 53 23.76 -3.70 8.06
N THR A 54 23.48 -4.96 8.40
CA THR A 54 24.25 -6.12 7.93
C THR A 54 23.82 -6.51 6.51
N MET A 55 22.53 -6.37 6.19
CA MET A 55 21.94 -6.70 4.89
C MET A 55 21.60 -5.41 4.14
N THR A 56 22.62 -4.63 3.77
CA THR A 56 22.44 -3.32 3.11
C THR A 56 21.63 -3.38 1.81
N SER A 57 21.61 -4.52 1.11
CA SER A 57 20.78 -4.74 -0.08
C SER A 57 19.28 -4.57 0.19
N VAL A 58 18.82 -4.80 1.43
CA VAL A 58 17.43 -4.62 1.85
C VAL A 58 16.99 -3.15 1.76
N LEU A 59 17.91 -2.20 1.93
CA LEU A 59 17.60 -0.77 1.81
C LEU A 59 17.20 -0.37 0.38
N PHE A 60 17.82 -0.99 -0.63
CA PHE A 60 17.50 -0.74 -2.04
C PHE A 60 16.30 -1.54 -2.54
N TRP A 61 15.76 -2.44 -1.72
CA TRP A 61 14.63 -3.29 -2.07
C TRP A 61 13.41 -2.53 -2.59
N PRO A 62 12.98 -1.37 -2.03
CA PRO A 62 11.80 -0.63 -2.49
C PRO A 62 11.79 -0.23 -3.97
N ILE A 63 12.96 -0.18 -4.62
CA ILE A 63 13.07 0.18 -6.04
C ILE A 63 12.38 -0.86 -6.92
N LEU A 64 12.59 -2.16 -6.64
CA LEU A 64 11.99 -3.23 -7.43
C LEU A 64 10.45 -3.24 -7.39
N PRO A 65 9.77 -3.27 -6.22
CA PRO A 65 8.32 -3.24 -6.18
C PRO A 65 7.77 -1.92 -6.72
N PHE A 66 8.46 -0.79 -6.57
CA PHE A 66 8.04 0.46 -7.21
C PHE A 66 8.00 0.34 -8.73
N ILE A 67 9.04 -0.24 -9.35
CA ILE A 67 9.06 -0.51 -10.80
C ILE A 67 7.94 -1.49 -11.18
N LEU A 68 7.74 -2.56 -10.41
CA LEU A 68 6.66 -3.53 -10.67
C LEU A 68 5.28 -2.89 -10.55
N GLU A 69 5.04 -2.02 -9.56
CA GLU A 69 3.79 -1.28 -9.42
C GLU A 69 3.57 -0.33 -10.61
N LEU A 70 4.60 0.36 -11.09
CA LEU A 70 4.52 1.18 -12.31
C LEU A 70 4.20 0.36 -13.56
N ILE A 71 4.80 -0.83 -13.70
CA ILE A 71 4.48 -1.76 -14.80
C ILE A 71 3.01 -2.17 -14.74
N VAL A 72 2.48 -2.50 -13.55
CA VAL A 72 1.07 -2.84 -13.37
C VAL A 72 0.16 -1.66 -13.76
N ILE A 73 0.49 -0.44 -13.32
CA ILE A 73 -0.27 0.77 -13.69
C ILE A 73 -0.26 0.97 -15.20
N ALA A 74 0.91 0.89 -15.84
CA ALA A 74 1.05 1.05 -17.28
C ALA A 74 0.25 -0.02 -18.05
N GLN A 75 0.30 -1.28 -17.61
CA GLN A 75 -0.46 -2.37 -18.22
C GLN A 75 -1.97 -2.15 -18.10
N VAL A 76 -2.46 -1.74 -16.93
CA VAL A 76 -3.89 -1.48 -16.70
C VAL A 76 -4.38 -0.30 -17.53
N LEU A 77 -3.59 0.78 -17.64
CA LEU A 77 -3.90 1.92 -18.49
C LEU A 77 -3.92 1.53 -19.97
N PHE A 78 -2.93 0.75 -20.42
CA PHE A 78 -2.86 0.25 -21.79
C PHE A 78 -4.11 -0.58 -22.15
N VAL A 79 -4.50 -1.53 -21.28
CA VAL A 79 -5.71 -2.34 -21.47
C VAL A 79 -6.97 -1.45 -21.44
N ALA A 80 -7.06 -0.50 -20.51
CA ALA A 80 -8.21 0.39 -20.40
C ALA A 80 -8.40 1.25 -21.66
N ILE A 81 -7.31 1.81 -22.20
CA ILE A 81 -7.32 2.61 -23.43
C ILE A 81 -7.68 1.71 -24.61
N SER A 82 -7.03 0.54 -24.75
CA SER A 82 -7.32 -0.41 -25.83
C SER A 82 -8.79 -0.83 -25.87
N LEU A 83 -9.37 -1.11 -24.70
CA LEU A 83 -10.79 -1.45 -24.58
C LEU A 83 -11.72 -0.30 -25.00
N ARG A 84 -11.33 0.96 -24.74
CA ARG A 84 -12.08 2.14 -25.20
C ARG A 84 -11.97 2.35 -26.70
N THR A 85 -10.85 1.97 -27.30
CA THR A 85 -10.62 2.12 -28.74
C THR A 85 -11.41 1.10 -29.59
N ILE A 86 -11.84 -0.03 -29.04
CA ILE A 86 -12.59 -1.11 -29.76
C ILE A 86 -14.07 -0.73 -29.99
N SER A 87 -14.39 0.55 -30.09
CA SER A 87 -15.73 1.07 -30.32
C SER A 87 -16.17 0.93 -31.78
N ASP A 88 -17.44 0.64 -32.00
CA ASP A 88 -18.01 0.56 -33.35
C ASP A 88 -18.49 1.94 -33.81
N PRO A 89 -18.31 2.30 -35.10
CA PRO A 89 -18.78 3.58 -35.60
C PRO A 89 -20.32 3.53 -35.73
N VAL A 90 -21.01 4.41 -35.00
CA VAL A 90 -22.46 4.56 -35.08
C VAL A 90 -22.77 5.69 -36.05
N GLY A 91 -23.59 5.39 -37.05
CA GLY A 91 -24.07 6.36 -38.03
C GLY A 91 -25.59 6.44 -38.09
N THR A 92 -26.10 7.54 -38.64
CA THR A 92 -27.52 7.73 -38.96
C THR A 92 -27.72 7.81 -40.46
N LYS A 93 -28.84 7.27 -40.96
CA LYS A 93 -29.16 7.35 -42.39
C LYS A 93 -29.65 8.76 -42.74
N ILE A 94 -29.01 9.39 -43.72
CA ILE A 94 -29.47 10.64 -44.29
C ILE A 94 -30.62 10.31 -45.25
N MET A 95 -31.81 10.81 -44.95
CA MET A 95 -32.93 10.81 -45.88
C MET A 95 -32.95 12.21 -46.49
N ASN A 96 -32.59 12.34 -47.77
CA ASN A 96 -32.81 13.59 -48.48
C ASN A 96 -34.32 13.70 -48.72
N ASP A 97 -35.03 14.37 -47.82
CA ASP A 97 -36.34 14.95 -48.12
C ASP A 97 -36.10 16.19 -49.00
N ASP A 98 -35.53 16.00 -50.20
CA ASP A 98 -35.39 17.09 -51.15
C ASP A 98 -36.79 17.37 -51.74
N PRO A 99 -37.43 18.53 -51.47
CA PRO A 99 -38.81 18.79 -51.88
C PRO A 99 -38.96 18.93 -53.40
N THR A 100 -37.86 18.93 -54.15
CA THR A 100 -37.79 19.27 -55.57
C THR A 100 -37.72 18.07 -56.52
N VAL A 101 -38.02 16.86 -56.05
CA VAL A 101 -38.31 15.74 -56.97
C VAL A 101 -39.73 15.90 -57.49
N THR A 102 -39.82 16.28 -58.76
CA THR A 102 -41.06 16.44 -59.54
C THR A 102 -42.10 15.35 -59.24
N PRO A 103 -43.40 15.70 -59.07
CA PRO A 103 -44.46 14.77 -58.72
C PRO A 103 -44.83 13.91 -59.94
N GLY A 104 -44.03 12.89 -60.22
CA GLY A 104 -44.26 11.93 -61.31
C GLY A 104 -44.04 10.47 -60.93
N PHE A 105 -43.55 10.21 -59.71
CA PHE A 105 -43.40 8.87 -59.16
C PHE A 105 -44.32 8.77 -57.95
N GLY A 106 -45.36 7.93 -58.03
CA GLY A 106 -46.44 7.87 -57.04
C GLY A 106 -45.94 7.65 -55.60
N ASP A 107 -46.65 8.22 -54.63
CA ASP A 107 -46.30 8.20 -53.20
C ASP A 107 -46.01 6.79 -52.66
N LYS A 108 -46.65 5.77 -53.26
CA LYS A 108 -46.40 4.36 -52.96
C LYS A 108 -44.97 3.94 -53.26
N ALA A 109 -44.44 4.26 -54.44
CA ALA A 109 -43.06 3.90 -54.81
C ALA A 109 -42.01 4.62 -53.95
N ARG A 110 -42.29 5.86 -53.53
CA ARG A 110 -41.44 6.60 -52.59
C ARG A 110 -41.39 5.93 -51.22
N ASN A 111 -42.53 5.48 -50.71
CA ASN A 111 -42.62 4.78 -49.43
C ASN A 111 -41.98 3.37 -49.49
N ASP A 112 -42.18 2.64 -50.59
CA ASP A 112 -41.55 1.32 -50.79
C ASP A 112 -40.02 1.44 -50.84
N ILE A 113 -39.48 2.45 -51.53
CA ILE A 113 -38.04 2.74 -51.54
C ILE A 113 -37.54 3.12 -50.14
N ARG A 114 -38.34 3.87 -49.37
CA ARG A 114 -38.02 4.27 -48.00
C ARG A 114 -37.88 3.06 -47.06
N GLU A 115 -38.79 2.11 -47.14
CA GLU A 115 -38.74 0.87 -46.36
C GLU A 115 -37.53 0.01 -46.76
N ILE A 116 -37.27 -0.15 -48.06
CA ILE A 116 -36.09 -0.89 -48.55
C ILE A 116 -34.79 -0.24 -48.05
N PHE A 117 -34.71 1.09 -48.06
CA PHE A 117 -33.55 1.81 -47.57
C PHE A 117 -33.33 1.64 -46.06
N GLN A 118 -34.42 1.50 -45.28
CA GLN A 118 -34.36 1.23 -43.85
C GLN A 118 -33.83 -0.18 -43.53
N LEU A 119 -33.98 -1.15 -44.43
CA LEU A 119 -33.48 -2.52 -44.27
C LEU A 119 -31.95 -2.67 -44.49
N ILE A 120 -31.30 -1.73 -45.19
CA ILE A 120 -29.86 -1.79 -45.47
C ILE A 120 -29.05 -1.48 -44.19
N PRO A 121 -28.07 -2.29 -43.77
CA PRO A 121 -27.25 -1.97 -42.59
C PRO A 121 -26.46 -0.66 -42.79
N CYS A 122 -26.55 0.26 -41.83
CA CYS A 122 -25.83 1.53 -41.84
C CYS A 122 -24.41 1.31 -41.31
N ASP A 123 -23.41 1.34 -42.19
CA ASP A 123 -22.00 1.30 -41.83
C ASP A 123 -21.31 2.56 -42.39
N PRO A 124 -20.97 3.54 -41.55
CA PRO A 124 -20.42 4.81 -42.01
C PRO A 124 -18.96 4.70 -42.51
N LEU A 125 -18.32 3.54 -42.39
CA LEU A 125 -16.98 3.28 -42.92
C LEU A 125 -16.99 2.62 -44.31
N GLN A 126 -18.16 2.22 -44.82
CA GLN A 126 -18.25 1.63 -46.15
C GLN A 126 -18.14 2.68 -47.25
N ASN A 127 -17.33 2.37 -48.28
CA ASN A 127 -17.15 3.22 -49.45
C ASN A 127 -18.20 3.00 -50.56
N ASN A 128 -19.27 2.25 -50.27
CA ASN A 128 -20.36 2.00 -51.22
C ASN A 128 -21.47 3.05 -51.09
N SER A 129 -22.47 2.99 -51.97
CA SER A 129 -23.61 3.91 -51.97
C SER A 129 -24.41 3.87 -50.66
N ALA A 130 -24.45 2.72 -49.98
CA ALA A 130 -25.09 2.56 -48.68
C ALA A 130 -24.34 3.31 -47.56
N GLY A 131 -23.01 3.24 -47.55
CA GLY A 131 -22.17 3.97 -46.60
C GLY A 131 -22.18 5.49 -46.83
N LYS A 132 -22.25 5.95 -48.08
CA LYS A 132 -22.41 7.39 -48.40
C LYS A 132 -23.71 8.00 -47.88
N ALA A 133 -24.75 7.19 -47.72
CA ALA A 133 -26.01 7.60 -47.12
C ALA A 133 -26.05 7.43 -45.59
N CYS A 134 -25.00 6.89 -44.98
CA CYS A 134 -24.84 6.73 -43.55
C CYS A 134 -23.89 7.83 -43.02
N ARG A 135 -24.41 8.80 -42.26
CA ARG A 135 -23.60 9.84 -41.62
C ARG A 135 -23.03 9.35 -40.31
N PHE A 136 -21.70 9.36 -40.18
CA PHE A 136 -21.04 9.13 -38.90
C PHE A 136 -21.51 10.12 -37.83
N LEU A 137 -21.78 9.62 -36.62
CA LEU A 137 -22.24 10.38 -35.48
C LEU A 137 -21.19 10.34 -34.36
N TYR A 138 -20.94 9.15 -33.82
CA TYR A 138 -19.96 8.91 -32.76
C TYR A 138 -19.59 7.42 -32.72
N TYR A 139 -18.57 7.10 -31.94
CA TYR A 139 -18.17 5.73 -31.67
C TYR A 139 -18.96 5.14 -30.48
N GLY A 140 -19.77 4.11 -30.74
CA GLY A 140 -20.60 3.45 -29.74
C GLY A 140 -19.85 2.38 -28.96
N ASP A 141 -19.98 2.41 -27.64
CA ASP A 141 -19.44 1.38 -26.74
C ASP A 141 -20.20 0.05 -26.91
N ARG A 142 -19.47 -1.06 -27.08
CA ARG A 142 -20.06 -2.41 -27.04
C ARG A 142 -20.45 -2.77 -25.60
N LYS A 143 -21.60 -3.44 -25.44
CA LYS A 143 -22.14 -3.83 -24.11
C LYS A 143 -21.18 -4.66 -23.26
N TYR A 144 -20.25 -5.40 -23.86
CA TYR A 144 -19.29 -6.21 -23.11
C TYR A 144 -18.05 -5.44 -22.63
N THR A 145 -17.72 -4.31 -23.27
CA THR A 145 -16.54 -3.50 -22.94
C THR A 145 -16.59 -3.00 -21.50
N ILE A 146 -17.78 -2.70 -20.98
CA ILE A 146 -17.95 -2.29 -19.57
C ILE A 146 -17.57 -3.40 -18.59
N TYR A 147 -17.94 -4.67 -18.86
CA TYR A 147 -17.57 -5.80 -18.00
C TYR A 147 -16.06 -6.04 -18.02
N LEU A 148 -15.43 -5.90 -19.20
CA LEU A 148 -13.98 -5.99 -19.33
C LEU A 148 -13.24 -4.86 -18.60
N GLN A 149 -13.80 -3.65 -18.56
CA GLN A 149 -13.25 -2.55 -17.77
C GLN A 149 -13.34 -2.83 -16.26
N PHE A 150 -14.46 -3.39 -15.78
CA PHE A 150 -14.57 -3.82 -14.38
C PHE A 150 -13.59 -4.94 -14.03
N PHE A 151 -13.41 -5.90 -14.93
CA PHE A 151 -12.40 -6.95 -14.76
C PHE A 151 -10.98 -6.37 -14.75
N ASN A 152 -10.65 -5.44 -15.64
CA ASN A 152 -9.36 -4.76 -15.65
C ASN A 152 -9.09 -3.99 -14.35
N LEU A 153 -10.11 -3.32 -13.79
CA LEU A 153 -10.02 -2.67 -12.48
C LEU A 153 -9.81 -3.67 -11.34
N PHE A 154 -10.47 -4.83 -11.38
CA PHE A 154 -10.22 -5.90 -10.42
C PHE A 154 -8.78 -6.43 -10.53
N MET A 155 -8.29 -6.66 -11.74
CA MET A 155 -6.91 -7.07 -12.01
C MET A 155 -5.90 -6.05 -11.49
N PHE A 156 -6.18 -4.75 -11.61
CA PHE A 156 -5.36 -3.70 -10.99
C PHE A 156 -5.21 -3.90 -9.48
N PHE A 157 -6.32 -4.04 -8.76
CA PHE A 157 -6.26 -4.30 -7.31
C PHE A 157 -5.50 -5.59 -7.00
N TRP A 158 -5.74 -6.66 -7.76
CA TRP A 158 -5.09 -7.94 -7.51
C TRP A 158 -3.58 -7.90 -7.73
N LEU A 159 -3.13 -7.33 -8.85
CA LEU A 159 -1.71 -7.25 -9.19
C LEU A 159 -0.93 -6.31 -8.24
N ILE A 160 -1.50 -5.16 -7.87
CA ILE A 160 -0.86 -4.28 -6.87
C ILE A 160 -0.73 -4.98 -5.52
N ASN A 161 -1.77 -5.68 -5.05
CA ASN A 161 -1.64 -6.45 -3.81
C ASN A 161 -0.69 -7.63 -3.95
N PHE A 162 -0.56 -8.23 -5.14
CA PHE A 162 0.40 -9.30 -5.39
C PHE A 162 1.84 -8.80 -5.25
N VAL A 163 2.18 -7.65 -5.83
CA VAL A 163 3.50 -7.02 -5.69
C VAL A 163 3.81 -6.69 -4.23
N LYS A 164 2.81 -6.18 -3.48
CA LYS A 164 2.94 -5.93 -2.04
C LYS A 164 3.18 -7.19 -1.23
N SER A 165 2.42 -8.26 -1.49
CA SER A 165 2.61 -9.56 -0.85
C SER A 165 4.00 -10.14 -1.14
N LEU A 166 4.45 -10.06 -2.40
CA LEU A 166 5.78 -10.52 -2.80
C LEU A 166 6.89 -9.76 -2.06
N THR A 167 6.72 -8.44 -1.92
CA THR A 167 7.65 -7.58 -1.18
C THR A 167 7.72 -7.98 0.29
N GLN A 168 6.58 -8.13 0.96
CA GLN A 168 6.50 -8.50 2.38
C GLN A 168 7.11 -9.88 2.64
N MET A 169 6.78 -10.85 1.80
CA MET A 169 7.29 -12.22 1.90
C MET A 169 8.80 -12.29 1.67
N THR A 170 9.30 -11.57 0.67
CA THR A 170 10.74 -11.54 0.37
C THR A 170 11.51 -10.95 1.54
N LEU A 171 11.07 -9.80 2.08
CA LEU A 171 11.69 -9.19 3.25
C LEU A 171 11.60 -10.11 4.47
N ALA A 172 10.44 -10.71 4.73
CA ALA A 172 10.27 -11.65 5.83
C ALA A 172 11.26 -12.82 5.74
N GLY A 173 11.44 -13.42 4.57
CA GLY A 173 12.40 -14.51 4.40
C GLY A 173 13.84 -14.08 4.64
N THR A 174 14.21 -12.87 4.25
CA THR A 174 15.55 -12.32 4.47
C THR A 174 15.81 -12.04 5.95
N PHE A 175 14.88 -11.41 6.65
CA PHE A 175 15.02 -11.14 8.09
C PHE A 175 14.92 -12.42 8.95
N ALA A 176 14.08 -13.38 8.56
CA ALA A 176 14.00 -14.68 9.23
C ALA A 176 15.32 -15.48 9.06
N GLU A 177 15.88 -15.49 7.86
CA GLU A 177 17.18 -16.12 7.61
C GLU A 177 18.29 -15.46 8.44
N TYR A 178 18.33 -14.13 8.51
CA TYR A 178 19.25 -13.41 9.40
C TYR A 178 19.10 -13.80 10.86
N TYR A 179 17.86 -13.83 11.37
CA TYR A 179 17.58 -14.14 12.76
C TYR A 179 18.06 -15.55 13.15
N PHE A 180 17.70 -16.56 12.36
CA PHE A 180 18.04 -17.95 12.65
C PHE A 180 19.46 -18.36 12.23
N SER A 181 20.15 -17.58 11.39
CA SER A 181 21.56 -17.81 11.03
C SER A 181 22.57 -17.10 11.95
N SER A 182 22.11 -16.26 12.89
CA SER A 182 22.96 -15.43 13.77
C SER A 182 24.07 -16.20 14.48
N HIS A 183 23.82 -17.46 14.87
CA HIS A 183 24.78 -18.30 15.58
C HIS A 183 25.72 -19.13 14.68
N ASN A 184 25.39 -19.30 13.38
CA ASN A 184 26.18 -20.11 12.45
C ASN A 184 26.25 -19.46 11.06
N GLN A 185 27.20 -18.54 10.91
CA GLN A 185 27.39 -17.74 9.67
C GLN A 185 27.70 -18.60 8.42
N LYS A 186 28.12 -19.86 8.58
CA LYS A 186 28.35 -20.76 7.43
C LYS A 186 27.05 -21.19 6.73
N SER A 187 25.90 -21.09 7.42
CA SER A 187 24.59 -21.44 6.86
C SER A 187 23.87 -20.26 6.20
N ALA A 188 24.41 -19.04 6.26
CA ALA A 188 23.78 -17.87 5.66
C ALA A 188 24.04 -17.81 4.15
N SER A 189 23.00 -17.56 3.35
CA SER A 189 23.14 -17.34 1.92
C SER A 189 24.01 -16.11 1.63
N LYS A 190 24.83 -16.17 0.57
CA LYS A 190 25.65 -15.02 0.13
C LYS A 190 24.82 -13.79 -0.23
N CYS A 191 23.61 -14.00 -0.77
CA CYS A 191 22.65 -12.96 -1.16
C CYS A 191 21.25 -13.29 -0.61
N PRO A 192 20.97 -13.09 0.69
CA PRO A 192 19.74 -13.56 1.33
C PRO A 192 18.47 -12.91 0.76
N LEU A 193 18.57 -11.68 0.25
CA LEU A 193 17.46 -10.99 -0.42
C LEU A 193 17.05 -11.66 -1.73
N LEU A 194 18.03 -11.97 -2.59
CA LEU A 194 17.77 -12.58 -3.89
C LEU A 194 17.32 -14.05 -3.74
N THR A 195 17.93 -14.79 -2.81
CA THR A 195 17.51 -16.14 -2.47
C THR A 195 16.06 -16.15 -1.97
N SER A 196 15.70 -15.22 -1.07
CA SER A 196 14.33 -15.09 -0.57
C SER A 196 13.33 -14.71 -1.67
N LEU A 197 13.72 -13.82 -2.60
CA LEU A 197 12.89 -13.46 -3.76
C LEU A 197 12.62 -14.67 -4.66
N PHE A 198 13.67 -15.42 -4.99
CA PHE A 198 13.55 -16.64 -5.79
C PHE A 198 12.65 -17.66 -5.09
N ARG A 199 12.87 -17.89 -3.79
CA ARG A 199 12.05 -18.80 -3.01
C ARG A 199 10.57 -18.39 -3.03
N SER A 200 10.30 -17.10 -2.81
CA SER A 200 8.96 -16.52 -2.81
C SER A 200 8.26 -16.68 -4.17
N THR A 201 8.99 -16.43 -5.26
CA THR A 201 8.45 -16.43 -6.63
C THR A 201 8.24 -17.85 -7.15
N PHE A 202 9.17 -18.78 -6.92
CA PHE A 202 9.07 -20.11 -7.52
C PHE A 202 8.33 -21.12 -6.65
N TYR A 203 8.39 -21.01 -5.32
CA TYR A 203 7.78 -21.99 -4.41
C TYR A 203 6.52 -21.48 -3.71
N HIS A 204 6.33 -20.16 -3.58
CA HIS A 204 5.22 -19.60 -2.80
C HIS A 204 4.26 -18.69 -3.58
N THR A 205 4.37 -18.62 -4.91
CA THR A 205 3.48 -17.78 -5.75
C THR A 205 2.00 -18.08 -5.54
N GLY A 206 1.59 -19.34 -5.34
CA GLY A 206 0.20 -19.68 -5.05
C GLY A 206 -0.33 -19.06 -3.75
N SER A 207 0.48 -19.06 -2.70
CA SER A 207 0.11 -18.42 -1.42
C SER A 207 0.08 -16.89 -1.52
N LEU A 208 1.02 -16.31 -2.29
CA LEU A 208 1.03 -14.87 -2.58
C LEU A 208 -0.21 -14.44 -3.36
N ALA A 209 -0.56 -15.19 -4.41
CA ALA A 209 -1.73 -14.94 -5.26
C ALA A 209 -3.05 -15.08 -4.50
N PHE A 210 -3.19 -16.10 -3.65
CA PHE A 210 -4.37 -16.29 -2.83
C PHE A 210 -4.53 -15.18 -1.78
N GLY A 211 -3.45 -14.85 -1.05
CA GLY A 211 -3.47 -13.76 -0.08
C GLY A 211 -3.81 -12.41 -0.74
N SER A 212 -3.18 -12.08 -1.87
CA SER A 212 -3.45 -10.82 -2.59
C SER A 212 -4.86 -10.78 -3.17
N PHE A 213 -5.40 -11.91 -3.64
CA PHE A 213 -6.77 -12.03 -4.14
C PHE A 213 -7.79 -11.68 -3.06
N LEU A 214 -7.63 -12.19 -1.83
CA LEU A 214 -8.55 -11.91 -0.72
C LEU A 214 -8.61 -10.41 -0.40
N ILE A 215 -7.47 -9.72 -0.37
CA ILE A 215 -7.43 -8.27 -0.15
C ILE A 215 -8.07 -7.53 -1.33
N ALA A 216 -7.73 -7.91 -2.57
CA ALA A 216 -8.24 -7.28 -3.77
C ALA A 216 -9.77 -7.41 -3.90
N LEU A 217 -10.32 -8.56 -3.53
CA LEU A 217 -11.76 -8.79 -3.48
C LEU A 217 -12.45 -7.81 -2.54
N LEU A 218 -11.93 -7.61 -1.33
CA LEU A 218 -12.50 -6.65 -0.38
C LEU A 218 -12.35 -5.20 -0.85
N GLN A 219 -11.23 -4.85 -1.47
CA GLN A 219 -11.03 -3.52 -2.06
C GLN A 219 -12.04 -3.24 -3.16
N TRP A 220 -12.25 -4.21 -4.05
CA TRP A 220 -13.24 -4.10 -5.12
C TRP A 220 -14.67 -3.98 -4.56
N LEU A 221 -15.02 -4.79 -3.57
CA LEU A 221 -16.34 -4.70 -2.90
C LEU A 221 -16.54 -3.33 -2.24
N ARG A 222 -15.50 -2.79 -1.58
CA ARG A 222 -15.55 -1.48 -0.95
C ARG A 222 -15.75 -0.35 -1.96
N VAL A 223 -14.98 -0.33 -3.05
CA VAL A 223 -15.12 0.66 -4.12
C VAL A 223 -16.52 0.59 -4.75
N THR A 224 -17.05 -0.62 -4.92
CA THR A 224 -18.41 -0.83 -5.43
C THR A 224 -19.47 -0.26 -4.48
N LEU A 225 -19.34 -0.48 -3.17
CA LEU A 225 -20.24 0.12 -2.17
C LEU A 225 -20.15 1.65 -2.15
N GLU A 226 -18.95 2.22 -2.25
CA GLU A 226 -18.75 3.68 -2.30
C GLU A 226 -19.40 4.28 -3.57
N TYR A 227 -19.29 3.61 -4.71
CA TYR A 227 -19.97 3.99 -5.95
C TYR A 227 -21.50 3.92 -5.83
N ILE A 228 -22.04 2.84 -5.28
CA ILE A 228 -23.48 2.67 -5.04
C ILE A 228 -23.99 3.76 -4.08
N SER A 229 -23.25 4.02 -3.00
CA SER A 229 -23.55 5.10 -2.04
C SER A 229 -23.58 6.47 -2.72
N ALA A 230 -22.62 6.76 -3.61
CA ALA A 230 -22.61 8.01 -4.37
C ALA A 230 -23.84 8.16 -5.29
N LYS A 231 -24.32 7.07 -5.91
CA LYS A 231 -25.54 7.08 -6.74
C LYS A 231 -26.82 7.20 -5.91
N LEU A 232 -26.92 6.49 -4.79
CA LEU A 232 -28.11 6.44 -3.95
C LEU A 232 -28.31 7.66 -3.06
N LYS A 233 -27.27 8.49 -2.87
CA LYS A 233 -27.41 9.82 -2.25
C LYS A 233 -28.50 10.68 -2.91
N LYS A 234 -28.83 10.43 -4.17
CA LYS A 234 -29.91 11.12 -4.90
C LYS A 234 -31.32 10.66 -4.51
N ALA A 235 -31.47 9.46 -3.93
CA ALA A 235 -32.77 8.83 -3.63
C ALA A 235 -33.27 9.07 -2.18
N ASN A 236 -32.48 9.74 -1.34
CA ASN A 236 -32.81 10.22 0.01
C ASN A 236 -33.50 9.23 0.98
N ASN A 237 -33.14 7.95 0.96
CA ASN A 237 -33.63 6.96 1.94
C ASN A 237 -32.66 6.86 3.15
N PRO A 238 -33.07 7.24 4.38
CA PRO A 238 -32.20 7.24 5.55
C PRO A 238 -31.74 5.83 5.97
N VAL A 239 -32.58 4.80 5.81
CA VAL A 239 -32.25 3.42 6.18
C VAL A 239 -31.16 2.87 5.26
N THR A 240 -31.30 3.11 3.95
CA THR A 240 -30.29 2.71 2.95
C THR A 240 -28.96 3.42 3.19
N ASN A 241 -28.98 4.72 3.51
CA ASN A 241 -27.77 5.49 3.81
C ASN A 241 -27.06 4.99 5.08
N PHE A 242 -27.81 4.62 6.12
CA PHE A 242 -27.25 4.02 7.34
C PHE A 242 -26.61 2.66 7.06
N LEU A 243 -27.33 1.77 6.37
CA LEU A 243 -26.84 0.43 6.04
C LEU A 243 -25.56 0.47 5.19
N LEU A 244 -25.51 1.34 4.18
CA LEU A 244 -24.32 1.51 3.33
C LEU A 244 -23.13 2.02 4.13
N LYS A 245 -23.32 2.99 5.03
CA LYS A 245 -22.24 3.45 5.93
C LYS A 245 -21.74 2.34 6.85
N CYS A 246 -22.65 1.53 7.41
CA CYS A 246 -22.30 0.40 8.26
C CYS A 246 -21.48 -0.65 7.49
N LEU A 247 -21.95 -1.07 6.31
CA LEU A 247 -21.24 -2.04 5.45
C LEU A 247 -19.87 -1.53 4.99
N SER A 248 -19.77 -0.25 4.59
CA SER A 248 -18.49 0.37 4.25
C SER A 248 -17.51 0.35 5.43
N CYS A 249 -18.00 0.58 6.65
CA CYS A 249 -17.18 0.47 7.87
C CYS A 249 -16.72 -0.97 8.11
N CYS A 250 -17.63 -1.96 8.04
CA CYS A 250 -17.31 -3.37 8.21
C CYS A 250 -16.27 -3.86 7.19
N PHE A 251 -16.42 -3.49 5.91
CA PHE A 251 -15.43 -3.85 4.88
C PHE A 251 -14.11 -3.13 5.07
N TRP A 252 -14.10 -1.87 5.52
CA TRP A 252 -12.86 -1.18 5.86
C TRP A 252 -12.12 -1.90 7.01
N LEU A 253 -12.84 -2.30 8.07
CA LEU A 253 -12.29 -3.07 9.19
C LEU A 253 -11.77 -4.43 8.74
N LEU A 254 -12.53 -5.15 7.91
CA LEU A 254 -12.14 -6.45 7.38
C LEU A 254 -10.92 -6.35 6.46
N GLU A 255 -10.84 -5.31 5.62
CA GLU A 255 -9.70 -5.03 4.75
C GLU A 255 -8.43 -4.74 5.58
N LYS A 256 -8.57 -4.02 6.70
CA LYS A 256 -7.47 -3.79 7.66
C LYS A 256 -7.05 -5.09 8.35
N PHE A 257 -8.00 -5.89 8.83
CA PHE A 257 -7.72 -7.17 9.46
C PHE A 257 -7.05 -8.15 8.48
N LEU A 258 -7.53 -8.27 7.24
CA LEU A 258 -6.93 -9.15 6.25
C LEU A 258 -5.51 -8.71 5.88
N ARG A 259 -5.23 -7.40 5.79
CA ARG A 259 -3.84 -6.93 5.61
C ARG A 259 -2.93 -7.36 6.76
N PHE A 260 -3.41 -7.20 8.00
CA PHE A 260 -2.69 -7.65 9.18
C PHE A 260 -2.47 -9.17 9.14
N LEU A 261 -3.50 -9.95 8.81
CA LEU A 261 -3.43 -11.40 8.69
C LEU A 261 -2.42 -11.82 7.64
N ASN A 262 -2.53 -11.29 6.41
CA ASN A 262 -1.64 -11.61 5.30
C ASN A 262 -0.18 -11.35 5.64
N ARG A 263 0.13 -10.16 6.18
CA ARG A 263 1.50 -9.79 6.55
C ARG A 263 2.11 -10.79 7.52
N ASN A 264 1.39 -11.15 8.57
CA ASN A 264 1.87 -12.10 9.58
C ASN A 264 1.89 -13.56 9.08
N ALA A 265 0.93 -13.94 8.23
CA ALA A 265 0.92 -15.23 7.57
C ALA A 265 2.15 -15.40 6.67
N PHE A 266 2.50 -14.39 5.86
CA PHE A 266 3.69 -14.43 5.01
C PHE A 266 4.97 -14.58 5.83
N ILE A 267 5.09 -13.95 6.99
CA ILE A 267 6.23 -14.20 7.89
C ILE A 267 6.30 -15.68 8.29
N MET A 268 5.18 -16.30 8.68
CA MET A 268 5.16 -17.72 9.03
C MET A 268 5.44 -18.65 7.85
N ILE A 269 4.99 -18.31 6.63
CA ILE A 269 5.35 -19.07 5.44
C ILE A 269 6.85 -18.91 5.15
N ALA A 270 7.42 -17.72 5.35
CA ALA A 270 8.83 -17.48 5.13
C ALA A 270 9.73 -18.28 6.08
N ILE A 271 9.28 -18.51 7.32
CA ILE A 271 9.98 -19.32 8.32
C ILE A 271 9.83 -20.83 8.04
N TYR A 272 8.61 -21.30 7.77
CA TYR A 272 8.29 -22.75 7.76
C TYR A 272 7.93 -23.35 6.40
N GLY A 273 7.71 -22.54 5.37
CA GLY A 273 7.27 -23.01 4.05
C GLY A 273 5.85 -23.57 4.00
N GLN A 274 4.98 -23.24 4.96
CA GLN A 274 3.61 -23.77 5.06
C GLN A 274 2.64 -23.14 4.03
N SER A 275 1.46 -23.75 3.85
CA SER A 275 0.39 -23.13 3.06
C SER A 275 -0.21 -21.90 3.78
N PHE A 276 -0.79 -20.98 3.01
CA PHE A 276 -1.32 -19.71 3.50
C PHE A 276 -2.28 -19.84 4.70
N CYS A 277 -3.27 -20.73 4.63
CA CYS A 277 -4.26 -20.90 5.70
C CYS A 277 -3.65 -21.50 6.98
N SER A 278 -2.72 -22.45 6.83
CA SER A 278 -2.00 -23.02 7.98
C SER A 278 -1.12 -21.98 8.65
N ALA A 279 -0.37 -21.21 7.85
CA ALA A 279 0.48 -20.14 8.35
C ALA A 279 -0.32 -19.03 9.02
N SER A 280 -1.48 -18.66 8.45
CA SER A 280 -2.42 -17.69 9.02
C SER A 280 -2.91 -18.10 10.41
N ARG A 281 -3.31 -19.37 10.58
CA ARG A 281 -3.75 -19.90 11.87
C ARG A 281 -2.63 -19.88 12.91
N SER A 282 -1.43 -20.31 12.52
CA SER A 282 -0.25 -20.32 13.40
C SER A 282 0.14 -18.90 13.82
N ALA A 283 0.20 -17.96 12.87
CA ALA A 283 0.49 -16.56 13.12
C ALA A 283 -0.51 -15.92 14.09
N LEU A 284 -1.81 -16.07 13.83
CA LEU A 284 -2.85 -15.51 14.70
C LEU A 284 -2.80 -16.11 16.11
N SER A 285 -2.60 -17.42 16.21
CA SER A 285 -2.51 -18.13 17.48
C SER A 285 -1.33 -17.62 18.33
N LEU A 286 -0.15 -17.45 17.71
CA LEU A 286 1.05 -16.92 18.35
C LEU A 286 0.89 -15.47 18.81
N LEU A 287 0.33 -14.63 17.93
CA LEU A 287 0.14 -13.20 18.20
C LEU A 287 -0.95 -12.95 19.24
N ALA A 288 -2.04 -13.72 19.24
CA ALA A 288 -3.11 -13.59 20.23
C ALA A 288 -2.60 -13.85 21.66
N ARG A 289 -1.73 -14.86 21.84
CA ARG A 289 -1.06 -15.13 23.14
C ARG A 289 -0.13 -14.00 23.58
N ASN A 290 0.37 -13.21 22.64
CA ASN A 290 1.36 -12.16 22.88
C ASN A 290 0.86 -10.75 22.50
N VAL A 291 -0.46 -10.53 22.50
CA VAL A 291 -1.09 -9.32 21.94
C VAL A 291 -0.57 -8.03 22.57
N VAL A 292 -0.29 -8.02 23.87
CA VAL A 292 0.26 -6.84 24.56
C VAL A 292 1.69 -6.53 24.08
N ARG A 293 2.51 -7.56 23.83
CA ARG A 293 3.86 -7.36 23.29
C ARG A 293 3.79 -6.84 21.85
N LEU A 294 2.92 -7.44 21.04
CA LEU A 294 2.67 -7.00 19.66
C LEU A 294 2.28 -5.52 19.63
N PHE A 295 1.26 -5.13 20.40
CA PHE A 295 0.79 -3.74 20.44
C PHE A 295 1.88 -2.75 20.85
N VAL A 296 2.70 -3.09 21.86
CA VAL A 296 3.80 -2.22 22.28
C VAL A 296 4.88 -2.11 21.22
N VAL A 297 5.28 -3.22 20.58
CA VAL A 297 6.27 -3.22 19.51
C VAL A 297 5.79 -2.38 18.32
N ASP A 298 4.56 -2.60 17.87
CA ASP A 298 3.91 -1.85 16.79
C ASP A 298 3.90 -0.34 17.07
N LYS A 299 3.38 0.08 18.24
CA LYS A 299 3.26 1.50 18.59
C LYS A 299 4.60 2.19 18.83
N VAL A 300 5.59 1.50 19.41
CA VAL A 300 6.95 2.04 19.57
C VAL A 300 7.63 2.19 18.21
N THR A 301 7.43 1.23 17.30
CA THR A 301 7.97 1.28 15.92
C THR A 301 7.37 2.43 15.13
N ASP A 302 6.03 2.56 15.14
CA ASP A 302 5.30 3.66 14.50
C ASP A 302 5.84 5.02 14.95
N PHE A 303 6.01 5.20 16.27
CA PHE A 303 6.48 6.45 16.85
C PHE A 303 7.92 6.79 16.43
N ILE A 304 8.83 5.82 16.50
CA ILE A 304 10.24 6.03 16.14
C ILE A 304 10.38 6.31 14.64
N LEU A 305 9.68 5.56 13.80
CA LEU A 305 9.69 5.78 12.34
C LEU A 305 9.03 7.10 11.97
N PHE A 306 8.00 7.54 12.69
CA PHE A 306 7.39 8.86 12.50
C PHE A 306 8.37 9.99 12.80
N ILE A 307 9.09 9.93 13.93
CA ILE A 307 10.15 10.90 14.24
C ILE A 307 11.24 10.88 13.18
N GLY A 308 11.69 9.69 12.76
CA GLY A 308 12.68 9.54 11.69
C GLY A 308 12.26 10.24 10.40
N LYS A 309 11.00 10.08 9.98
CA LYS A 309 10.45 10.77 8.80
C LYS A 309 10.43 12.28 8.99
N LEU A 310 10.01 12.78 10.15
CA LEU A 310 10.00 14.22 10.44
C LEU A 310 11.40 14.83 10.39
N VAL A 311 12.40 14.13 10.93
CA VAL A 311 13.81 14.59 10.88
C VAL A 311 14.30 14.67 9.43
N VAL A 312 14.06 13.62 8.62
CA VAL A 312 14.45 13.62 7.20
C VAL A 312 13.78 14.76 6.44
N VAL A 313 12.47 14.93 6.60
CA VAL A 313 11.71 15.99 5.93
C VAL A 313 12.17 17.39 6.37
N SER A 314 12.48 17.57 7.65
CA SER A 314 12.94 18.87 8.18
C SER A 314 14.33 19.21 7.65
N ILE A 315 15.25 18.24 7.59
CA ILE A 315 16.60 18.45 7.05
C ILE A 315 16.52 18.75 5.56
N VAL A 316 15.80 17.94 4.78
CA VAL A 316 15.69 18.11 3.33
C VAL A 316 14.94 19.41 2.98
N GLY A 317 13.84 19.70 3.67
CA GLY A 317 13.08 20.93 3.48
C GLY A 317 13.87 22.18 3.89
N GLY A 318 14.61 22.12 5.00
CA GLY A 318 15.48 23.20 5.45
C GLY A 318 16.62 23.47 4.46
N MET A 319 17.31 22.42 3.99
CA MET A 319 18.35 22.56 2.95
C MET A 319 17.78 23.09 1.64
N ALA A 320 16.61 22.61 1.22
CA ALA A 320 15.94 23.10 0.01
C ALA A 320 15.55 24.58 0.13
N TYR A 321 15.07 25.03 1.29
CA TYR A 321 14.77 26.43 1.55
C TYR A 321 16.02 27.31 1.45
N VAL A 322 17.11 26.93 2.12
CA VAL A 322 18.39 27.66 2.08
C VAL A 322 18.95 27.73 0.65
N TYR A 323 18.78 26.66 -0.13
CA TYR A 323 19.18 26.61 -1.54
C TYR A 323 18.32 27.53 -2.41
N LEU A 324 16.99 27.47 -2.29
CA LEU A 324 16.04 28.25 -3.10
C LEU A 324 16.12 29.76 -2.81
N GLU A 325 16.40 30.15 -1.56
CA GLU A 325 16.61 31.56 -1.16
C GLU A 325 18.01 32.07 -1.53
N GLY A 326 18.89 31.24 -2.10
CA GLY A 326 20.24 31.64 -2.49
C GLY A 326 21.16 31.99 -1.29
N ILE A 327 20.72 31.73 -0.06
CA ILE A 327 21.48 32.02 1.18
C ILE A 327 22.85 31.32 1.13
N LEU A 328 22.90 30.13 0.53
CA LEU A 328 24.12 29.32 0.43
C LEU A 328 25.20 29.95 -0.47
N PHE A 329 24.83 30.89 -1.35
CA PHE A 329 25.73 31.54 -2.32
C PHE A 329 25.94 33.03 -2.03
N LYS A 330 25.43 33.52 -0.90
CA LYS A 330 25.53 34.93 -0.48
C LYS A 330 27.00 35.35 -0.36
N GLY A 331 27.46 36.23 -1.25
CA GLY A 331 28.84 36.74 -1.30
C GLY A 331 29.63 36.41 -2.57
N ASN A 332 29.09 35.61 -3.49
CA ASN A 332 29.67 35.36 -4.82
C ASN A 332 28.65 35.74 -5.90
N ASP A 333 28.69 36.98 -6.39
CA ASP A 333 27.70 37.52 -7.34
C ASP A 333 27.57 36.67 -8.62
N PHE A 334 28.66 36.05 -9.08
CA PHE A 334 28.64 35.11 -10.22
C PHE A 334 27.82 33.84 -9.95
N LEU A 335 27.91 33.27 -8.75
CA LEU A 335 27.16 32.06 -8.38
C LEU A 335 25.70 32.39 -8.07
N ILE A 336 25.42 33.57 -7.54
CA ILE A 336 24.06 34.05 -7.31
C ILE A 336 23.35 34.14 -8.65
N ASP A 337 23.90 34.82 -9.66
CA ASP A 337 23.22 34.96 -10.96
C ASP A 337 23.06 33.62 -11.72
N ALA A 338 24.01 32.69 -11.55
CA ALA A 338 23.96 31.38 -12.20
C ALA A 338 22.99 30.38 -11.54
N PHE A 339 22.79 30.45 -10.20
CA PHE A 339 22.03 29.45 -9.45
C PHE A 339 20.76 29.99 -8.77
N THR A 340 20.61 31.31 -8.59
CA THR A 340 19.34 31.87 -8.13
C THR A 340 18.33 31.81 -9.27
N SER A 341 17.33 30.97 -9.09
CA SER A 341 16.18 30.98 -9.98
C SER A 341 15.25 32.09 -9.51
N ASN A 342 14.89 33.01 -10.40
CA ASN A 342 13.88 34.04 -10.15
C ASN A 342 12.49 33.41 -10.01
N LEU A 343 12.27 32.69 -8.90
CA LEU A 343 11.05 31.96 -8.59
C LEU A 343 10.09 32.88 -7.86
N HIS A 344 9.06 33.35 -8.57
CA HIS A 344 7.97 34.12 -7.95
C HIS A 344 7.21 33.36 -6.85
N TYR A 345 7.23 32.02 -6.87
CA TYR A 345 6.54 31.17 -5.90
C TYR A 345 7.44 30.04 -5.36
N ALA A 346 8.47 30.38 -4.59
CA ALA A 346 9.41 29.41 -4.00
C ALA A 346 8.73 28.35 -3.08
N PHE A 347 7.56 28.66 -2.52
CA PHE A 347 6.79 27.72 -1.68
C PHE A 347 6.26 26.49 -2.42
N VAL A 348 5.99 26.59 -3.74
CA VAL A 348 5.49 25.47 -4.54
C VAL A 348 6.55 24.37 -4.72
N PRO A 349 7.75 24.65 -5.26
CA PRO A 349 8.80 23.64 -5.35
C PRO A 349 9.26 23.16 -3.98
N LEU A 350 9.30 24.04 -2.96
CA LEU A 350 9.58 23.63 -1.58
C LEU A 350 8.55 22.61 -1.06
N GLY A 351 7.25 22.87 -1.27
CA GLY A 351 6.19 21.94 -0.89
C GLY A 351 6.29 20.59 -1.62
N ILE A 352 6.66 20.60 -2.91
CA ILE A 352 6.90 19.39 -3.69
C ILE A 352 8.08 18.60 -3.12
N ILE A 353 9.20 19.26 -2.80
CA ILE A 353 10.39 18.63 -2.22
C ILE A 353 10.07 18.02 -0.85
N ILE A 354 9.36 18.76 0.01
CA ILE A 354 8.91 18.27 1.32
C ILE A 354 8.02 17.04 1.16
N LEU A 355 7.02 17.08 0.27
CA LEU A 355 6.14 15.95 0.01
C LEU A 355 6.91 14.74 -0.53
N ALA A 356 7.78 14.95 -1.53
CA ALA A 356 8.60 13.90 -2.12
C ALA A 356 9.53 13.26 -1.07
N SER A 357 10.17 14.07 -0.23
CA SER A 357 11.04 13.58 0.85
C SER A 357 10.28 12.72 1.87
N TYR A 358 9.04 13.10 2.22
CA TYR A 358 8.19 12.31 3.11
C TYR A 358 7.77 10.97 2.49
N LEU A 359 7.46 10.96 1.20
CA LEU A 359 7.13 9.73 0.46
C LEU A 359 8.33 8.78 0.41
N VAL A 360 9.51 9.29 0.06
CA VAL A 360 10.75 8.50 0.03
C VAL A 360 11.08 7.96 1.43
N ALA A 361 11.03 8.80 2.46
CA ALA A 361 11.25 8.36 3.84
C ALA A 361 10.23 7.29 4.28
N SER A 362 8.99 7.37 3.80
CA SER A 362 7.96 6.37 4.07
C SER A 362 8.22 5.02 3.39
N LEU A 363 8.79 5.01 2.19
CA LEU A 363 9.20 3.78 1.51
C LEU A 363 10.29 3.05 2.31
N PHE A 364 11.35 3.75 2.72
CA PHE A 364 12.41 3.15 3.54
C PHE A 364 11.90 2.70 4.91
N ALA A 365 11.04 3.51 5.56
CA ALA A 365 10.43 3.14 6.83
C ALA A 365 9.62 1.83 6.73
N SER A 366 8.91 1.60 5.62
CA SER A 366 8.13 0.38 5.44
C SER A 366 8.99 -0.90 5.43
N VAL A 367 10.22 -0.81 4.92
CA VAL A 367 11.17 -1.94 4.93
C VAL A 367 11.62 -2.24 6.34
N PHE A 368 11.95 -1.20 7.12
CA PHE A 368 12.32 -1.34 8.52
C PHE A 368 11.17 -1.93 9.35
N GLU A 369 9.95 -1.43 9.13
CA GLU A 369 8.73 -1.93 9.79
C GLU A 369 8.51 -3.42 9.52
N MET A 370 8.70 -3.86 8.27
CA MET A 370 8.62 -5.27 7.91
C MET A 370 9.71 -6.11 8.61
N GLY A 371 10.92 -5.55 8.76
CA GLY A 371 12.01 -6.19 9.49
C GLY A 371 11.74 -6.34 10.97
N VAL A 372 11.19 -5.30 11.62
CA VAL A 372 10.79 -5.35 13.03
C VAL A 372 9.74 -6.41 13.26
N ASP A 373 8.69 -6.46 12.45
CA ASP A 373 7.63 -7.47 12.60
C ASP A 373 8.13 -8.88 12.40
N THR A 374 9.01 -9.08 11.41
CA THR A 374 9.59 -10.39 11.14
C THR A 374 10.43 -10.86 12.32
N ILE A 375 11.35 -10.00 12.80
CA ILE A 375 12.20 -10.33 13.95
C ILE A 375 11.36 -10.54 15.20
N PHE A 376 10.31 -9.76 15.39
CA PHE A 376 9.39 -9.94 16.51
C PHE A 376 8.71 -11.32 16.46
N LEU A 377 8.21 -11.74 15.29
CA LEU A 377 7.57 -13.04 15.14
C LEU A 377 8.58 -14.19 15.30
N CYS A 378 9.78 -14.06 14.72
CA CYS A 378 10.88 -15.01 14.91
C CYS A 378 11.26 -15.13 16.40
N PHE A 379 11.29 -14.01 17.12
CA PHE A 379 11.52 -13.97 18.55
C PHE A 379 10.43 -14.69 19.35
N LEU A 380 9.15 -14.49 19.00
CA LEU A 380 8.06 -15.19 19.66
C LEU A 380 8.12 -16.71 19.40
N GLU A 381 8.43 -17.12 18.17
CA GLU A 381 8.63 -18.53 17.82
C GLU A 381 9.83 -19.15 18.56
N ASP A 382 10.95 -18.43 18.64
CA ASP A 382 12.15 -18.83 19.36
C ASP A 382 11.84 -19.02 20.87
N LEU A 383 10.99 -18.19 21.45
CA LEU A 383 10.54 -18.35 22.84
C LEU A 383 9.61 -19.56 23.07
N GLU A 384 8.83 -19.97 22.08
CA GLU A 384 7.92 -21.12 22.22
C GLU A 384 8.61 -22.45 21.96
N LYS A 385 9.60 -22.48 21.06
CA LYS A 385 10.22 -23.73 20.60
C LYS A 385 11.56 -24.06 21.23
N ASN A 386 12.31 -23.04 21.63
CA ASN A 386 13.62 -23.23 22.23
C ASN A 386 13.55 -23.04 23.75
N ASP A 387 14.29 -23.88 24.47
CA ASP A 387 14.33 -23.86 25.94
C ASP A 387 15.68 -23.36 26.48
N GLY A 388 16.70 -23.28 25.63
CA GLY A 388 18.07 -22.90 25.98
C GLY A 388 18.98 -24.10 26.25
N SER A 389 18.51 -25.32 26.00
CA SER A 389 19.33 -26.54 26.05
C SER A 389 20.39 -26.55 24.94
N ALA A 390 21.32 -27.51 25.02
CA ALA A 390 22.32 -27.70 23.96
C ALA A 390 21.70 -28.15 22.62
N GLU A 391 20.57 -28.86 22.68
CA GLU A 391 19.82 -29.31 21.49
C GLU A 391 18.93 -28.21 20.91
N ARG A 392 18.36 -27.34 21.76
CA ARG A 392 17.46 -26.26 21.38
C ARG A 392 17.88 -24.92 22.01
N PRO A 393 19.01 -24.34 21.58
CA PRO A 393 19.46 -23.05 22.07
C PRO A 393 18.55 -21.92 21.57
N TYR A 394 18.40 -20.86 22.36
CA TYR A 394 17.78 -19.63 21.89
C TYR A 394 18.65 -18.96 20.82
N TYR A 395 18.02 -18.49 19.75
CA TYR A 395 18.69 -17.74 18.67
C TYR A 395 18.72 -16.23 18.94
N MET A 396 17.84 -15.74 19.82
CA MET A 396 17.76 -14.33 20.17
C MET A 396 19.08 -13.76 20.70
N SER A 397 19.28 -12.45 20.54
CA SER A 397 20.52 -11.80 20.96
C SER A 397 20.74 -11.87 22.48
N LYS A 398 22.02 -11.80 22.90
CA LYS A 398 22.41 -11.80 24.32
C LYS A 398 21.71 -10.71 25.14
N ASN A 399 21.47 -9.55 24.54
CA ASN A 399 20.73 -8.46 25.19
C ASN A 399 19.27 -8.87 25.47
N LEU A 400 18.60 -9.48 24.49
CA LEU A 400 17.21 -9.93 24.62
C LEU A 400 17.09 -11.07 25.65
N MET A 401 18.03 -12.03 25.62
CA MET A 401 18.15 -13.08 26.64
C MET A 401 18.28 -12.49 28.06
N ASN A 402 19.17 -11.50 28.24
CA ASN A 402 19.37 -10.84 29.53
C ASN A 402 18.11 -10.09 30.01
N ILE A 403 17.39 -9.41 29.11
CA ILE A 403 16.14 -8.69 29.44
C ILE A 403 15.05 -9.66 29.94
N LEU A 404 15.04 -10.90 29.41
CA LEU A 404 14.05 -11.92 29.76
C LEU A 404 14.51 -12.87 30.87
N GLY A 405 15.77 -12.75 31.33
CA GLY A 405 16.36 -13.69 32.30
C GLY A 405 16.56 -15.10 31.74
N LYS A 406 16.76 -15.24 30.43
CA LYS A 406 17.00 -16.52 29.74
C LYS A 406 18.49 -16.67 29.40
N ARG A 407 18.99 -17.91 29.30
CA ARG A 407 20.38 -18.23 28.94
C ARG A 407 20.46 -19.56 28.19
N ASN A 408 21.45 -19.70 27.31
CA ASN A 408 21.79 -20.96 26.66
C ASN A 408 22.80 -21.77 27.49
N ALA A 409 22.61 -23.08 27.59
CA ALA A 409 23.43 -23.99 28.39
C ALA A 409 24.90 -24.07 27.92
N GLN A 410 25.18 -23.84 26.63
CA GLN A 410 26.55 -23.82 26.10
C GLN A 410 27.38 -22.62 26.61
N LEU A 411 26.75 -21.49 26.99
CA LEU A 411 27.44 -20.34 27.58
C LEU A 411 27.86 -20.57 29.05
N SER A 412 27.27 -21.55 29.73
CA SER A 412 27.63 -21.92 31.12
C SER A 412 28.89 -22.78 31.20
N GLN A 413 29.14 -23.67 30.23
CA GLN A 413 30.29 -24.58 30.28
C GLN A 413 31.62 -23.86 30.07
N VAL A 414 31.66 -22.80 29.24
CA VAL A 414 32.87 -21.98 29.03
C VAL A 414 33.22 -21.14 30.28
N LYS A 415 32.23 -20.80 31.12
CA LYS A 415 32.45 -20.06 32.38
C LYS A 415 32.77 -20.95 33.58
N GLN A 416 32.64 -22.27 33.46
CA GLN A 416 33.06 -23.23 34.49
C GLN A 416 34.42 -23.87 34.17
N ALA A 417 34.96 -23.61 32.97
CA ALA A 417 36.28 -24.07 32.52
C ALA A 417 37.35 -22.95 32.52
N ILE A 418 37.00 -21.76 33.02
CA ILE A 418 37.90 -20.66 33.39
C ILE A 418 37.70 -20.43 34.87
#